data_AF-A0A6C0U8I6-F1
#
_entry.id   AF-A0A6C0U8I6-F1
#
_cell.length_a   1.000
_cell.length_b   1.000
_cell.length_c   1.000
_cell.angle_alpha   90.00
_cell.angle_beta   90.00
_cell.angle_gamma   90.00
#
_symmetry.space_group_name_H-M   'P 1'
#
loop_
_entity.id
_entity.type
_entity.pdbx_description
1 polymer ?
#
loop_
_entity_poly.entity_id
_entity_poly.type
_entity_poly.pdbx_seq_one_letter_code
_entity_poly.pdbx_strand_id
1 'polypeptide(L)'
;MDGLIAWLSNVQEDLESSSHTLSNMRFARRDDYAESECRGITYLCLKGSPPQNVMVVGRHFDKYERREGVWGFTHRALCVDWVQLMPRVDAEFDLTGAVEPGKMGPDDPFYSRLELLPGTVKTVGTARGN
;
A
#
# COMPACT_ATOMS: atom_id res chain seq x y z
N MET A 1 7.07 -13.37 -7.47
CA MET A 1 6.24 -12.83 -6.37
C MET A 1 7.09 -12.63 -5.12
N ASP A 2 7.91 -13.61 -4.74
CA ASP A 2 8.79 -13.56 -3.56
C ASP A 2 9.71 -12.34 -3.50
N GLY A 3 10.33 -11.96 -4.63
CA GLY A 3 11.18 -10.77 -4.70
C GLY A 3 10.42 -9.44 -4.48
N LEU A 4 9.15 -9.36 -4.90
CA LEU A 4 8.32 -8.17 -4.69
C LEU A 4 7.91 -8.05 -3.21
N ILE A 5 7.52 -9.16 -2.59
CA ILE A 5 7.15 -9.20 -1.17
C ILE A 5 8.37 -8.85 -0.31
N ALA A 6 9.51 -9.48 -0.57
CA ALA A 6 10.75 -9.19 0.16
C ALA A 6 11.18 -7.72 0.03
N TRP A 7 11.10 -7.17 -1.19
CA TRP A 7 11.37 -5.75 -1.41
C TRP A 7 10.40 -4.84 -0.65
N LEU A 8 9.10 -5.13 -0.69
CA LEU A 8 8.09 -4.36 0.04
C LEU A 8 8.32 -4.40 1.55
N SER A 9 8.63 -5.57 2.11
CA SER A 9 8.95 -5.71 3.53
C SER A 9 10.14 -4.83 3.93
N ASN A 10 11.19 -4.81 3.12
CA ASN A 10 12.35 -3.95 3.39
C ASN A 10 12.01 -2.45 3.31
N VAL A 11 11.22 -2.03 2.31
CA VAL A 11 10.82 -0.62 2.19
C VAL A 11 9.93 -0.19 3.35
N GLN A 12 9.05 -1.06 3.85
CA GLN A 12 8.14 -0.75 4.96
C GLN A 12 8.88 -0.49 6.28
N GLU A 13 10.08 -1.02 6.47
CA GLU A 13 10.88 -0.77 7.68
C GLU A 13 11.29 0.70 7.82
N ASP A 14 11.35 1.46 6.73
CA ASP A 14 11.69 2.88 6.76
C ASP A 14 10.46 3.79 6.91
N LEU A 15 9.24 3.23 6.98
CA LEU A 15 7.99 3.99 6.98
C LEU A 15 7.35 4.06 8.38
N GLU A 16 6.97 5.27 8.80
CA GLU A 16 6.04 5.46 9.92
C GLU A 16 4.59 5.18 9.48
N SER A 17 4.25 5.59 8.26
CA SER A 17 2.95 5.31 7.63
C SER A 17 3.02 5.47 6.12
N SER A 18 2.07 4.85 5.43
CA SER A 18 1.84 5.06 3.99
C SER A 18 0.36 5.10 3.68
N SER A 19 0.00 5.93 2.70
CA SER A 19 -1.34 5.99 2.12
C SER A 19 -1.23 5.95 0.61
N HIS A 20 -1.97 5.04 -0.02
CA HIS A 20 -1.96 4.83 -1.47
C HIS A 20 -3.36 5.07 -2.03
N THR A 21 -3.49 6.05 -2.91
CA THR A 21 -4.73 6.31 -3.63
C THR A 21 -4.56 5.94 -5.09
N LEU A 22 -5.40 5.01 -5.56
CA LEU A 22 -5.48 4.64 -6.98
C LEU A 22 -6.71 5.29 -7.63
N SER A 23 -6.54 5.80 -8.84
CA SER A 23 -7.59 6.46 -9.61
C SER A 23 -7.45 6.20 -11.11
N ASN A 24 -8.43 6.67 -11.90
CA ASN A 24 -8.44 6.62 -13.36
C ASN A 24 -8.02 5.26 -13.93
N MET A 25 -8.64 4.21 -13.41
CA MET A 25 -8.25 2.83 -13.68
C MET A 25 -8.80 2.36 -15.03
N ARG A 26 -7.96 1.70 -15.82
CA ARG A 26 -8.31 1.05 -17.09
C ARG A 26 -7.99 -0.42 -17.00
N PHE A 27 -8.90 -1.26 -17.49
CA PHE A 27 -8.73 -2.70 -17.51
C PHE A 27 -9.00 -3.26 -18.90
N ALA A 28 -8.20 -4.23 -19.31
CA ALA A 28 -8.48 -5.10 -20.44
C ALA A 28 -8.45 -6.56 -19.96
N ARG A 29 -9.41 -7.36 -20.42
CA ARG A 29 -9.53 -8.76 -20.01
C ARG A 29 -9.68 -9.67 -21.23
N ARG A 30 -9.03 -10.83 -21.18
CA ARG A 30 -9.25 -11.97 -22.07
C ARG A 30 -9.25 -13.25 -21.25
N ASP A 31 -10.37 -13.97 -21.23
CA ASP A 31 -10.55 -15.22 -20.47
C ASP A 31 -10.12 -15.04 -19.01
N ASP A 32 -9.17 -15.85 -18.54
CA ASP A 32 -8.64 -15.82 -17.17
C ASP A 32 -7.38 -14.95 -17.04
N TYR A 33 -7.16 -14.02 -17.97
CA TYR A 33 -6.08 -13.03 -17.94
C TYR A 33 -6.63 -11.60 -18.00
N ALA A 34 -6.01 -10.69 -17.26
CA ALA A 34 -6.32 -9.27 -17.33
C ALA A 34 -5.07 -8.39 -17.16
N GLU A 35 -5.16 -7.17 -17.65
CA GLU A 35 -4.16 -6.12 -17.49
C GLU A 35 -4.83 -4.84 -17.01
N SER A 36 -4.10 -4.02 -16.27
CA SER A 36 -4.58 -2.70 -15.87
C SER A 36 -3.51 -1.62 -15.94
N GLU A 37 -3.99 -0.40 -16.14
CA GLU A 37 -3.28 0.84 -15.82
C GLU A 37 -4.08 1.58 -14.76
N CYS A 38 -3.45 1.97 -13.66
CA CYS A 38 -4.06 2.80 -12.62
C CYS A 38 -3.16 4.00 -12.31
N ARG A 39 -3.73 5.20 -12.14
CA ARG A 39 -3.00 6.37 -11.61
C ARG A 39 -2.82 6.21 -10.11
N GLY A 40 -1.62 6.48 -9.58
CA GLY A 40 -1.30 6.41 -8.17
C GLY A 40 -0.83 7.74 -7.60
N ILE A 41 -1.34 8.10 -6.43
CA ILE A 41 -0.74 9.10 -5.54
C ILE A 41 -0.47 8.40 -4.22
N THR A 42 0.79 8.37 -3.83
CA THR A 42 1.24 7.76 -2.58
C THR A 42 1.83 8.82 -1.67
N TYR A 43 1.35 8.87 -0.44
CA TYR A 43 1.97 9.63 0.63
C TYR A 43 2.72 8.67 1.55
N LEU A 44 3.99 8.94 1.78
CA LEU A 44 4.87 8.19 2.67
C LEU A 44 5.35 9.12 3.79
N CYS A 45 5.23 8.68 5.03
CA CYS A 45 5.87 9.31 6.18
C CYS A 45 7.11 8.46 6.50
N LEU A 46 8.30 9.00 6.30
CA LEU A 46 9.56 8.29 6.54
C LEU A 46 9.97 8.44 8.01
N LYS A 47 10.48 7.36 8.59
CA LYS A 47 11.21 7.38 9.86
C LYS A 47 12.49 8.19 9.67
N GLY A 48 12.95 8.87 10.73
CA GLY A 48 14.25 9.55 10.74
C GLY A 48 14.27 10.84 11.54
N SER A 49 15.44 11.47 11.58
CA SER A 49 15.65 12.78 12.22
C SER A 49 16.52 13.66 11.31
N PRO A 50 15.97 14.71 10.67
CA PRO A 50 14.58 15.15 10.75
C PRO A 50 13.62 14.23 9.98
N PRO A 51 12.36 14.09 10.41
CA PRO A 51 11.37 13.30 9.67
C PRO A 51 11.03 13.95 8.32
N GLN A 52 10.70 13.12 7.33
CA GLN A 52 10.39 13.57 5.97
C GLN A 52 9.10 12.93 5.46
N ASN A 53 8.30 13.73 4.74
CA ASN A 53 7.16 13.23 3.99
C ASN A 53 7.53 13.16 2.50
N VAL A 54 7.07 12.11 1.83
CA VAL A 54 7.27 11.92 0.39
C VAL A 54 5.92 11.78 -0.27
N MET A 55 5.70 12.52 -1.35
CA MET A 55 4.60 12.29 -2.28
C MET A 55 5.18 11.67 -3.55
N VAL A 56 4.68 10.49 -3.93
CA VAL A 56 5.03 9.79 -5.18
C VAL A 56 3.80 9.79 -6.07
N VAL A 57 3.95 10.31 -7.28
CA VAL A 57 2.88 10.30 -8.29
C VAL A 57 3.33 9.49 -9.49
N GLY A 58 2.45 8.61 -9.96
CA GLY A 58 2.78 7.72 -11.06
C GLY A 58 1.64 6.85 -11.52
N ARG A 59 1.99 5.71 -12.09
CA ARG A 59 1.08 4.72 -12.65
C ARG A 59 1.48 3.31 -12.23
N HIS A 60 0.49 2.48 -11.94
CA HIS A 60 0.65 1.05 -11.77
C HIS A 60 0.28 0.35 -13.08
N PHE A 61 1.16 -0.54 -13.54
CA PHE A 61 0.88 -1.45 -14.64
C PHE A 61 0.85 -2.86 -14.08
N ASP A 62 -0.35 -3.42 -14.02
CA ASP A 62 -0.58 -4.70 -13.36
C ASP A 62 -1.05 -5.75 -14.36
N LYS A 63 -0.64 -7.00 -14.10
CA LYS A 63 -1.13 -8.20 -14.78
C LYS A 63 -1.78 -9.12 -13.77
N TYR A 64 -2.86 -9.76 -14.17
CA TYR A 64 -3.67 -10.60 -13.33
C TYR A 64 -3.97 -11.92 -14.03
N GLU A 65 -4.08 -12.98 -13.23
CA GLU A 65 -4.62 -14.27 -13.68
C GLU A 65 -5.69 -14.75 -12.70
N ARG A 66 -6.74 -15.39 -13.22
CA ARG A 66 -7.74 -16.08 -12.42
C ARG A 66 -7.33 -17.54 -12.25
N ARG A 67 -7.04 -17.95 -11.01
CA ARG A 67 -6.76 -19.36 -10.65
C ARG A 67 -7.82 -19.82 -9.68
N GLU A 68 -8.43 -20.98 -9.93
CA GLU A 68 -9.46 -21.55 -9.04
C GLU A 68 -10.62 -20.58 -8.74
N GLY A 69 -10.99 -19.77 -9.73
CA GLY A 69 -12.05 -18.75 -9.60
C GLY A 69 -11.62 -17.43 -8.92
N VAL A 70 -10.38 -17.31 -8.43
CA VAL A 70 -9.86 -16.13 -7.73
C VAL A 70 -8.87 -15.37 -8.60
N TRP A 71 -9.05 -14.06 -8.73
CA TRP A 71 -8.10 -13.17 -9.41
C TRP A 71 -6.94 -12.81 -8.48
N GLY A 72 -5.72 -12.92 -8.97
CA GLY A 72 -4.52 -12.48 -8.26
C GLY A 72 -3.55 -11.73 -9.16
N PHE A 73 -2.70 -10.90 -8.56
CA PHE A 73 -1.59 -10.25 -9.26
C PHE A 73 -0.56 -11.30 -9.68
N THR A 74 -0.18 -11.30 -10.96
CA THR A 74 0.96 -12.06 -11.46
C THR A 74 2.17 -11.16 -11.67
N HIS A 75 1.93 -9.88 -11.95
CA HIS A 75 2.95 -8.86 -12.07
C HIS A 75 2.41 -7.50 -11.65
N ARG A 76 3.28 -6.68 -11.06
CA ARG A 76 3.03 -5.28 -10.76
C ARG A 76 4.29 -4.48 -11.03
N ALA A 77 4.16 -3.44 -11.83
CA ALA A 77 5.21 -2.46 -12.08
C ALA A 77 4.72 -1.06 -11.71
N LEU A 78 5.62 -0.24 -11.17
CA LEU A 78 5.39 1.17 -10.90
C LEU A 78 6.14 1.99 -11.95
N CYS A 79 5.42 2.89 -12.63
CA CYS A 79 5.99 3.94 -13.46
C CYS A 79 5.86 5.24 -12.68
N VAL A 80 6.97 5.71 -12.12
CA VAL A 80 7.00 6.97 -11.36
C VAL A 80 7.04 8.12 -12.35
N ASP A 81 6.04 8.99 -12.30
CA ASP A 81 6.00 10.19 -13.14
C ASP A 81 6.81 11.31 -12.46
N TRP A 82 6.65 11.51 -11.14
CA TRP A 82 7.49 12.42 -10.34
C TRP A 82 7.39 12.13 -8.83
N VAL A 83 8.34 12.71 -8.07
CA VAL A 83 8.43 12.61 -6.62
C VAL A 83 8.61 14.00 -6.02
N GLN A 84 7.93 14.27 -4.90
CA GLN A 84 8.13 15.48 -4.10
C GLN A 84 8.53 15.10 -2.68
N LEU A 85 9.62 15.67 -2.20
CA LEU A 85 10.07 15.61 -0.81
C LEU A 85 9.57 16.85 -0.07
N MET A 86 9.01 16.63 1.12
CA MET A 86 8.46 17.69 1.96
C MET A 86 9.05 17.54 3.37
N PRO A 87 9.70 18.58 3.92
CA PRO A 87 10.07 18.58 5.33
C PRO A 87 8.82 18.34 6.18
N ARG A 88 8.91 17.43 7.15
CA ARG A 88 7.87 17.30 8.16
C ARG A 88 8.14 18.36 9.22
N VAL A 89 7.55 19.53 9.01
CA VAL A 89 7.40 20.53 10.05
C VAL A 89 6.09 20.23 10.78
N ASP A 90 6.18 20.06 12.09
CA ASP A 90 4.97 20.09 12.92
C ASP A 90 4.29 21.43 12.65
N ALA A 91 3.02 21.39 12.27
CA ALA A 91 2.30 22.62 11.98
C ALA A 91 2.27 23.47 13.26
N GLU A 92 2.68 24.74 13.17
CA GLU A 92 2.51 25.71 14.27
C GLU A 92 1.03 25.86 14.68
N PHE A 93 0.12 25.41 13.81
CA PHE A 93 -1.31 25.38 14.01
C PHE A 93 -1.82 23.93 14.00
N ASP A 94 -2.06 23.38 15.19
CA ASP A 94 -2.57 22.02 15.37
C ASP A 94 -4.11 21.98 15.32
N LEU A 95 -4.65 21.71 14.13
CA LEU A 95 -6.09 21.45 13.92
C LEU A 95 -6.55 20.09 14.48
N THR A 96 -5.63 19.27 14.95
CA THR A 96 -5.83 17.84 15.22
C THR A 96 -5.46 17.43 16.64
N GLY A 97 -5.16 18.36 17.55
CA GLY A 97 -4.59 18.04 18.87
C GLY A 97 -5.46 17.17 19.78
N ALA A 98 -6.75 17.01 19.47
CA ALA A 98 -7.66 16.08 20.15
C ALA A 98 -7.92 14.77 19.38
N VAL A 99 -7.31 14.60 18.20
CA VAL A 99 -7.49 13.46 17.30
C VAL A 99 -6.30 12.52 17.46
N GLU A 100 -6.58 11.26 17.80
CA GLU A 100 -5.55 10.23 17.91
C GLU A 100 -4.92 9.94 16.53
N PRO A 101 -3.57 9.89 16.41
CA PRO A 101 -2.92 9.57 15.15
C PRO A 101 -3.04 8.08 14.81
N GLY A 102 -3.12 7.78 13.51
CA GLY A 102 -2.98 6.41 13.00
C GLY A 102 -1.55 5.88 13.17
N LYS A 103 -1.39 4.55 13.18
CA LYS A 103 -0.10 3.86 13.30
C LYS A 103 0.00 2.74 12.27
N MET A 104 1.21 2.36 11.88
CA MET A 104 1.38 1.12 11.13
C MET A 104 1.20 -0.10 12.04
N GLY A 105 0.51 -1.11 11.53
CA GLY A 105 0.41 -2.42 12.18
C GLY A 105 -0.67 -2.50 13.27
N PRO A 106 -0.59 -3.53 14.13
CA PRO A 106 -1.65 -3.86 15.10
C PRO A 106 -1.96 -2.78 16.14
N ASP A 107 -1.04 -1.82 16.34
CA ASP A 107 -1.24 -0.71 17.28
C ASP A 107 -2.07 0.44 16.70
N ASP A 108 -2.52 0.34 15.44
CA ASP A 108 -3.45 1.33 14.86
C ASP A 108 -4.79 1.34 15.62
N PRO A 109 -5.35 2.53 15.94
CA PRO A 109 -6.65 2.63 16.61
C PRO A 109 -7.80 1.92 15.90
N PHE A 110 -7.68 1.64 14.59
CA PHE A 110 -8.61 0.79 13.83
C PHE A 110 -8.88 -0.55 14.53
N TYR A 111 -7.83 -1.23 14.98
CA TYR A 111 -7.95 -2.60 15.53
C TYR A 111 -8.64 -2.63 16.90
N SER A 112 -8.53 -1.56 17.68
CA SER A 112 -9.17 -1.47 19.00
C SER A 112 -10.56 -0.83 18.96
N ARG A 113 -10.88 -0.03 17.94
CA ARG A 113 -12.14 0.73 17.85
C ARG A 113 -13.22 0.10 16.97
N LEU A 114 -12.85 -0.70 15.97
CA LEU A 114 -13.79 -1.25 15.00
C LEU A 114 -13.86 -2.77 15.15
N GLU A 115 -14.81 -3.26 15.94
CA GLU A 115 -14.96 -4.69 16.29
C GLU A 115 -15.47 -5.57 15.14
N LEU A 116 -16.17 -4.99 14.16
CA LEU A 116 -16.76 -5.73 13.03
C LEU A 116 -15.84 -5.86 11.81
N LEU A 117 -14.78 -5.07 11.75
CA LEU A 117 -13.84 -5.02 10.63
C LEU A 117 -12.49 -5.74 10.82
N PRO A 118 -12.09 -6.31 11.98
CA PRO A 118 -10.76 -6.89 12.09
C PRO A 118 -10.73 -8.24 11.36
N GLY A 119 -10.25 -8.20 10.12
CA GLY A 119 -9.96 -9.39 9.33
C GLY A 119 -8.66 -10.02 9.77
N THR A 120 -8.71 -11.24 10.30
CA THR A 120 -7.50 -12.09 10.36
C THR A 120 -7.06 -12.34 8.92
N VAL A 121 -5.84 -11.95 8.57
CA VAL A 121 -5.20 -12.43 7.34
C VAL A 121 -5.10 -13.95 7.48
N LYS A 122 -6.01 -14.70 6.84
CA LYS A 122 -5.81 -16.14 6.67
C LYS A 122 -4.59 -16.29 5.79
N THR A 123 -3.46 -16.66 6.38
CA THR A 123 -2.33 -17.20 5.64
C THR A 123 -2.89 -18.35 4.80
N VAL A 124 -2.82 -18.23 3.47
CA VAL A 124 -3.10 -19.35 2.58
C VAL A 124 -2.01 -20.37 2.88
N GLY A 125 -2.36 -21.36 3.69
CA GLY A 125 -1.48 -22.47 4.01
C GLY A 125 -1.04 -23.11 2.69
N THR A 126 0.25 -23.20 2.47
CA THR A 126 0.79 -24.03 1.39
C THR A 126 0.37 -25.47 1.68
N ALA A 127 -0.68 -25.94 1.02
CA ALA A 127 -0.95 -27.36 0.92
C ALA A 127 0.17 -27.98 0.06
N ARG A 128 1.27 -28.36 0.70
CA ARG A 128 2.20 -29.33 0.13
C ARG A 128 1.62 -30.70 0.42
N GLY A 129 0.89 -31.24 -0.55
CA GLY A 129 0.68 -32.67 -0.65
C GLY A 129 1.93 -33.33 -1.22
N ASN A 130 2.38 -34.39 -0.54
CA ASN A 130 2.77 -35.67 -1.11
C ASN A 130 2.59 -36.73 -0.03
#